data_AF-A0A3D6EYV0-F1
#
_entry.id   AF-A0A3D6EYV0-F1
#
_cell.length_a   1.000
_cell.length_b   1.000
_cell.length_c   1.000
_cell.angle_alpha   90.00
_cell.angle_beta   90.00
_cell.angle_gamma   90.00
#
_symmetry.space_group_name_H-M   'P 1'
#
loop_
_entity.id
_entity.type
_entity.pdbx_description
1 polymer ?
#
loop_
_entity_poly.entity_id
_entity_poly.type
_entity_poly.pdbx_seq_one_letter_code
_entity_poly.pdbx_strand_id
1 'polypeptide(L)'
;MPKLPKAPLQEAVFEIRWELDLDSSSNQQFDIGFSLAQGKLQEIVKKEFPAFTRKVPYQLPEQVLQYQVVNQYWAKPAGWPV
;
A
#
# COMPACT_ATOMS: atom_id res chain seq x y z
N MET A 1 -2.31 -33.17 -14.27
CA MET A 1 -3.70 -33.10 -13.75
C MET A 1 -4.45 -32.00 -14.50
N PRO A 2 -5.68 -32.23 -14.99
CA PRO A 2 -6.46 -31.20 -15.67
C PRO A 2 -6.91 -30.11 -14.68
N LYS A 3 -6.78 -28.83 -15.07
CA LYS A 3 -7.24 -27.67 -14.25
C LYS A 3 -8.76 -27.67 -14.14
N LEU A 4 -9.30 -27.47 -12.93
CA LEU A 4 -10.74 -27.34 -12.71
C LEU A 4 -11.26 -26.01 -13.30
N PRO A 5 -12.37 -26.03 -14.07
CA PRO A 5 -12.92 -24.83 -14.73
C PRO A 5 -13.49 -23.77 -13.76
N LYS A 6 -13.56 -24.07 -12.46
CA LYS A 6 -14.01 -23.16 -11.38
C LYS A 6 -13.16 -23.35 -10.11
N ALA A 7 -11.84 -23.51 -10.26
CA ALA A 7 -10.97 -23.55 -9.08
C ALA A 7 -11.17 -22.25 -8.26
N PRO A 8 -11.44 -22.33 -6.95
CA PRO A 8 -11.57 -21.14 -6.13
C PRO A 8 -10.25 -20.37 -6.20
N LEU A 9 -10.35 -19.08 -6.54
CA LEU A 9 -9.20 -18.19 -6.55
C LEU A 9 -8.82 -17.96 -5.08
N GLN A 10 -7.64 -18.43 -4.70
CA GLN A 10 -7.06 -18.14 -3.39
C GLN A 10 -6.30 -16.81 -3.50
N GLU A 11 -6.70 -15.85 -2.69
CA GLU A 11 -5.97 -14.59 -2.53
C GLU A 11 -4.73 -14.86 -1.67
N ALA A 12 -3.57 -14.38 -2.13
CA ALA A 12 -2.33 -14.40 -1.37
C ALA A 12 -1.91 -12.96 -1.11
N VAL A 13 -1.95 -12.56 0.16
CA VAL A 13 -1.46 -11.25 0.61
C VAL A 13 0.00 -11.40 1.04
N PHE A 14 0.87 -10.62 0.41
CA PHE A 14 2.27 -10.53 0.83
C PHE A 14 2.46 -9.23 1.60
N GLU A 15 3.00 -9.33 2.80
CA GLU A 15 3.34 -8.17 3.62
C GLU A 15 4.85 -8.14 3.86
N ILE A 16 5.47 -7.00 3.58
CA ILE A 16 6.90 -6.77 3.82
C ILE A 16 7.00 -5.62 4.81
N ARG A 17 7.73 -5.84 5.90
CA ARG A 17 8.04 -4.85 6.93
C ARG A 17 9.55 -4.69 7.02
N TRP A 18 9.99 -3.47 7.27
CA TRP A 18 11.39 -3.16 7.60
C TRP A 18 11.45 -2.36 8.89
N GLU A 19 12.64 -2.30 9.47
CA GLU A 19 12.91 -1.53 10.67
C GLU A 19 12.83 -0.03 10.35
N LEU A 20 12.16 0.71 11.23
CA LEU A 20 11.96 2.16 11.10
C LEU A 20 12.98 2.90 11.96
N ASP A 21 13.40 4.07 11.49
CA ASP A 21 14.28 4.95 12.25
C ASP A 21 13.55 5.48 13.49
N LEU A 22 14.30 5.76 14.56
CA LEU A 22 13.78 6.40 15.77
C LEU A 22 14.17 7.86 15.80
N ASP A 23 13.19 8.75 15.93
CA ASP A 23 13.45 10.16 16.14
C ASP A 23 13.93 10.37 17.59
N SER A 24 15.19 10.78 17.73
CA SER A 24 15.82 11.05 19.03
C SER A 24 15.09 12.08 19.90
N SER A 25 14.28 12.96 19.31
CA SER A 25 13.60 14.03 20.03
C SER A 25 12.22 13.63 20.55
N SER A 26 11.50 12.81 19.79
CA SER A 26 10.12 12.41 20.09
C SER A 26 9.98 10.93 20.49
N ASN A 27 11.04 10.15 20.32
CA ASN A 27 11.07 8.69 20.45
C ASN A 27 10.02 7.99 19.57
N GLN A 28 9.62 8.63 18.47
CA GLN A 28 8.68 8.08 17.50
C GLN A 28 9.42 7.41 16.35
N GLN A 29 8.83 6.32 15.85
CA GLN A 29 9.31 5.66 14.65
C GLN A 29 8.95 6.48 13.39
N PHE A 30 9.82 6.47 12.39
CA PHE A 30 9.58 7.14 11.12
C PHE A 30 10.42 6.54 10.00
N ASP A 31 10.04 6.86 8.76
CA ASP A 31 10.80 6.51 7.57
C ASP A 31 11.00 7.79 6.74
N ILE A 32 12.25 8.24 6.63
CA ILE A 32 12.64 9.47 5.91
C ILE A 32 12.27 9.39 4.42
N GLY A 33 12.29 8.19 3.85
CA GLY A 33 12.03 7.94 2.44
C GLY A 33 10.55 7.75 2.11
N PHE A 34 9.67 7.66 3.11
CA PHE A 34 8.28 7.22 2.93
C PHE A 34 7.50 8.05 1.91
N SER A 35 7.45 9.38 2.07
CA SER A 35 6.68 10.25 1.15
C SER A 35 7.21 10.18 -0.27
N LEU A 36 8.55 10.15 -0.44
CA LEU A 36 9.18 10.05 -1.75
C LEU A 36 8.89 8.69 -2.41
N ALA A 37 8.98 7.61 -1.65
CA ALA A 37 8.69 6.26 -2.11
C ALA A 37 7.22 6.13 -2.56
N GLN A 38 6.27 6.70 -1.81
CA GLN A 38 4.86 6.73 -2.19
C GLN A 38 4.66 7.43 -3.55
N GLY A 39 5.26 8.59 -3.75
CA GLY A 39 5.15 9.34 -5.01
C GLY A 39 5.71 8.54 -6.19
N LYS A 40 6.90 7.93 -6.02
CA LYS A 40 7.50 7.07 -7.06
C LYS A 40 6.62 5.86 -7.36
N LEU A 41 6.09 5.20 -6.34
CA LEU A 41 5.21 4.05 -6.51
C LEU A 41 3.96 4.44 -7.28
N GLN A 42 3.31 5.54 -6.91
CA GLN A 42 2.12 6.05 -7.60
C GLN A 42 2.41 6.29 -9.10
N GLU A 43 3.54 6.90 -9.44
CA GLU A 43 3.92 7.15 -10.83
C GLU A 43 4.11 5.86 -11.63
N ILE A 44 4.63 4.80 -11.00
CA ILE A 44 4.83 3.49 -11.61
C ILE A 44 3.50 2.79 -11.84
N VAL A 45 2.62 2.75 -10.81
CA VAL A 45 1.42 1.90 -10.85
C VAL A 45 0.22 2.56 -11.52
N LYS A 46 0.13 3.90 -11.59
CA LYS A 46 -1.07 4.61 -12.09
C LYS A 46 -1.48 4.25 -13.51
N LYS A 47 -0.55 3.75 -14.34
CA LYS A 47 -0.83 3.33 -15.72
C LYS A 47 -1.63 2.03 -15.78
N GLU A 48 -1.31 1.09 -14.90
CA GLU A 48 -1.95 -0.24 -14.84
C GLU A 48 -3.10 -0.28 -13.83
N PHE A 49 -3.02 0.55 -12.79
CA PHE A 49 -3.96 0.63 -11.68
C PHE A 49 -4.50 2.06 -11.51
N PRO A 50 -5.29 2.58 -12.48
CA PRO A 50 -5.73 3.97 -12.51
C PRO A 50 -6.79 4.31 -11.45
N ALA A 51 -7.51 3.33 -10.91
CA ALA A 51 -8.51 3.56 -9.89
C ALA A 51 -7.85 3.66 -8.51
N PHE A 52 -7.64 4.89 -8.05
CA PHE A 52 -6.95 5.22 -6.80
C PHE A 52 -7.93 5.60 -5.68
N THR A 53 -7.62 5.20 -4.45
CA THR A 53 -8.30 5.67 -3.24
C THR A 53 -7.30 5.81 -2.11
N ARG A 54 -7.28 6.97 -1.46
CA ARG A 54 -6.55 7.15 -0.21
C ARG A 54 -7.42 6.68 0.96
N LYS A 55 -6.87 5.84 1.83
CA LYS A 55 -7.59 5.21 2.96
C LYS A 55 -7.50 6.01 4.25
N VAL A 56 -6.58 6.98 4.31
CA VAL A 56 -6.34 7.83 5.48
C VAL A 56 -6.42 9.31 5.09
N PRO A 57 -6.83 10.21 6.00
CA PRO A 57 -6.81 11.66 5.76
C PRO A 57 -5.40 12.18 5.42
N TYR A 58 -5.32 13.28 4.67
CA TYR A 58 -4.04 13.90 4.29
C TYR A 58 -3.36 14.62 5.46
N GLN A 59 -4.11 15.03 6.47
CA GLN A 59 -3.62 15.82 7.61
C GLN A 59 -2.97 14.97 8.71
N LEU A 60 -2.95 13.65 8.56
CA LEU A 60 -2.34 12.78 9.56
C LEU A 60 -0.81 12.83 9.45
N PRO A 61 -0.09 12.99 10.58
CA PRO A 61 1.35 12.85 10.62
C PRO A 61 1.81 11.48 10.10
N GLU A 62 2.90 11.40 9.35
CA GLU A 62 3.39 10.13 8.81
C GLU A 62 3.79 9.14 9.91
N GLN A 63 4.20 9.65 11.07
CA GLN A 63 4.54 8.85 12.25
C GLN A 63 3.36 8.02 12.76
N VAL A 64 2.11 8.40 12.47
CA VAL A 64 0.93 7.61 12.84
C VAL A 64 0.46 6.66 11.73
N LEU A 65 1.12 6.65 10.57
CA LEU A 65 0.75 5.86 9.40
C LEU A 65 1.56 4.56 9.25
N GLN A 66 2.44 4.27 10.21
CA GLN A 66 3.29 3.08 10.19
C GLN A 66 2.46 1.80 10.08
N TYR A 67 2.84 0.95 9.12
CA TYR A 67 2.15 -0.33 8.83
C TYR A 67 0.66 -0.19 8.49
N GLN A 68 0.18 1.02 8.19
CA GLN A 68 -1.18 1.26 7.74
C GLN A 68 -1.25 1.28 6.22
N VAL A 69 -2.35 0.79 5.66
CA VAL A 69 -2.64 0.95 4.24
C VAL A 69 -3.04 2.41 3.99
N VAL A 70 -2.15 3.18 3.39
CA VAL A 70 -2.38 4.62 3.10
C VAL A 70 -3.08 4.82 1.75
N ASN A 71 -2.61 4.11 0.74
CA ASN A 71 -3.03 4.25 -0.66
C ASN A 71 -3.47 2.89 -1.20
N GLN A 72 -4.59 2.86 -1.92
CA GLN A 72 -5.12 1.67 -2.57
C GLN A 72 -5.29 1.95 -4.06
N TYR A 73 -4.82 1.02 -4.90
CA TYR A 73 -4.83 1.15 -6.36
C TYR A 73 -5.50 -0.07 -7.00
N TRP A 74 -6.26 0.17 -8.06
CA TRP A 74 -7.04 -0.84 -8.75
C TRP A 74 -6.96 -0.70 -10.26
N ALA A 75 -7.02 -1.83 -10.97
CA ALA A 75 -7.13 -1.84 -12.42
C ALA A 75 -8.48 -1.24 -12.89
N LYS A 76 -9.56 -1.45 -12.11
CA LYS A 76 -10.91 -0.95 -12.40
C LYS A 76 -11.64 -0.53 -11.12
N PRO A 77 -12.50 0.50 -11.15
CA PRO A 77 -13.36 0.82 -10.03
C PRO A 77 -14.26 -0.36 -9.67
N ALA A 78 -14.29 -0.75 -8.39
CA ALA A 78 -15.12 -1.85 -7.87
C ALA A 78 -14.96 -3.21 -8.61
N GLY A 79 -13.81 -3.44 -9.25
CA GLY A 79 -13.50 -4.68 -9.96
C GLY A 79 -12.82 -5.72 -9.05
N TRP A 80 -13.08 -7.00 -9.32
CA TRP A 80 -12.32 -8.13 -8.77
C TRP A 80 -11.05 -8.39 -9.62
N PRO A 81 -9.91 -8.84 -9.05
CA PRO A 81 -9.67 -9.11 -7.63
C PRO A 81 -9.68 -7.85 -6.77
N VAL A 82 -10.03 -8.06 -5.50
CA VAL A 82 -9.72 -7.12 -4.41
C VAL A 82 -8.17 -7.15 -4.19
#